data_AF-A0A932YR51-F1
#
_entry.id   AF-A0A932YR51-F1
#
_cell.length_a   1.000
_cell.length_b   1.000
_cell.length_c   1.000
_cell.angle_alpha   90.00
_cell.angle_beta   90.00
_cell.angle_gamma   90.00
#
_symmetry.space_group_name_H-M   'P 1'
#
loop_
_entity.id
_entity.type
_entity.pdbx_description
1 polymer ?
#
loop_
_entity_poly.entity_id
_entity_poly.type
_entity_poly.pdbx_seq_one_letter_code
_entity_poly.pdbx_strand_id
1 'polypeptide(L)'
;MEPIRIDIPMEERAGRWRLFARYFWMFILVWPIFIWAIWVSFLQMVQWWHILFVGRFWGWAWRQQAHFFSYVTRINAWMSLLTDRRPFLFKDGDSGPTK
;
A
#
# COMPACT_ATOMS: atom_id res chain seq x y z
N MET A 1 -19.33 20.83 26.11
CA MET A 1 -18.68 20.20 24.94
C MET A 1 -19.69 19.25 24.36
N GLU A 2 -20.32 19.61 23.25
CA GLU A 2 -21.32 18.77 22.60
C GLU A 2 -20.58 17.70 21.78
N PRO A 3 -20.94 16.40 21.88
CA PRO A 3 -20.23 15.34 21.19
C PRO A 3 -20.47 15.45 19.69
N ILE A 4 -19.39 15.66 18.93
CA ILE A 4 -19.41 15.64 17.47
C ILE A 4 -19.71 14.20 17.06
N ARG A 5 -20.92 13.94 16.57
CA ARG A 5 -21.28 12.65 15.99
C ARG A 5 -20.69 12.59 14.58
N ILE A 6 -19.67 11.75 14.43
CA ILE A 6 -19.13 11.40 13.12
C ILE A 6 -19.92 10.18 12.63
N ASP A 7 -20.87 10.40 11.73
CA ASP A 7 -21.52 9.31 11.00
C ASP A 7 -20.52 8.73 10.00
N ILE A 8 -19.92 7.59 10.38
CA ILE A 8 -19.09 6.79 9.49
C ILE A 8 -20.04 5.84 8.78
N PRO A 9 -20.26 5.95 7.46
CA PRO A 9 -21.05 4.97 6.72
C PRO A 9 -20.29 3.64 6.75
N MET A 10 -20.64 2.77 7.70
CA MET A 10 -20.21 1.39 7.71
C MET A 10 -21.02 0.67 6.64
N GLU A 11 -20.37 0.34 5.51
CA GLU A 11 -20.98 -0.48 4.47
C GLU A 11 -21.28 -1.87 5.07
N GLU A 12 -22.55 -2.09 5.37
CA GLU A 12 -23.03 -3.20 6.15
C GLU A 12 -22.86 -4.54 5.41
N ARG A 13 -22.37 -5.55 6.14
CA ARG A 13 -22.33 -6.99 5.78
C ARG A 13 -21.56 -7.34 4.50
N ALA A 14 -20.26 -7.53 4.65
CA ALA A 14 -19.52 -8.46 3.79
C ALA A 14 -20.03 -9.90 4.03
N GLY A 15 -20.79 -10.44 3.07
CA GLY A 15 -21.15 -11.87 3.09
C GLY A 15 -19.88 -12.73 3.18
N ARG A 16 -19.90 -13.79 3.99
CA ARG A 16 -18.75 -14.68 4.25
C ARG A 16 -18.04 -15.16 2.97
N TRP A 17 -18.77 -15.30 1.87
CA TRP A 17 -18.23 -15.62 0.55
C TRP A 17 -17.29 -14.55 -0.04
N ARG A 18 -17.56 -13.26 0.20
CA ARG A 18 -16.66 -12.16 -0.20
C ARG A 18 -15.31 -12.24 0.53
N LEU A 19 -15.25 -12.78 1.75
CA LEU A 19 -13.99 -13.04 2.44
C LEU A 19 -13.15 -14.10 1.71
N PHE A 20 -13.78 -15.18 1.24
CA PHE A 20 -13.09 -16.19 0.42
C PHE A 20 -12.60 -15.62 -0.92
N ALA A 21 -13.45 -14.86 -1.61
CA ALA A 21 -13.02 -14.16 -2.83
C ALA A 21 -11.86 -13.20 -2.55
N ARG A 22 -11.85 -12.52 -1.40
CA ARG A 22 -10.75 -11.65 -0.97
C ARG A 22 -9.46 -12.42 -0.75
N TYR A 23 -9.48 -13.61 -0.15
CA TYR A 23 -8.29 -14.47 -0.01
C TYR A 23 -7.72 -14.90 -1.37
N PHE A 24 -8.59 -15.27 -2.32
CA PHE A 24 -8.15 -15.62 -3.67
C PHE A 24 -7.48 -14.44 -4.37
N TRP A 25 -8.09 -13.26 -4.28
CA TRP A 25 -7.49 -12.01 -4.78
C TRP A 25 -6.24 -11.60 -4.02
N MET A 26 -6.12 -11.92 -2.74
CA MET A 26 -4.90 -11.68 -1.96
C MET A 26 -3.75 -12.50 -2.53
N PHE A 27 -3.98 -13.79 -2.81
CA PHE A 27 -2.96 -14.66 -3.40
C PHE A 27 -2.48 -14.12 -4.76
N ILE A 28 -3.39 -13.66 -5.62
CA ILE A 28 -3.00 -13.09 -6.92
C ILE A 28 -2.21 -11.79 -6.78
N LEU A 29 -2.51 -10.97 -5.76
CA LEU A 29 -1.88 -9.67 -5.54
C LEU A 29 -0.49 -9.79 -4.89
N VAL A 30 -0.26 -10.85 -4.11
CA VAL A 30 1.00 -11.08 -3.40
C VAL A 30 2.16 -11.36 -4.37
N TRP A 31 1.91 -12.12 -5.45
CA TRP A 31 2.93 -12.44 -6.47
C TRP A 31 3.63 -11.22 -7.09
N PRO A 32 2.91 -10.23 -7.66
CA PRO A 32 3.56 -9.06 -8.25
C PRO A 32 4.28 -8.20 -7.20
N ILE A 33 3.79 -8.15 -5.96
CA ILE A 33 4.48 -7.44 -4.87
C ILE A 33 5.81 -8.10 -4.55
N PHE A 34 5.87 -9.43 -4.51
CA PHE A 34 7.12 -10.16 -4.27
C PHE A 34 8.18 -9.85 -5.34
N ILE A 35 7.79 -9.84 -6.61
CA ILE A 35 8.69 -9.48 -7.71
C ILE A 35 9.20 -8.04 -7.54
N TRP A 36 8.30 -7.12 -7.22
CA TRP A 36 8.67 -5.72 -6.98
C TRP A 36 9.55 -5.54 -5.74
N ALA A 37 9.32 -6.34 -4.69
CA ALA A 37 10.13 -6.34 -3.48
C ALA A 37 11.57 -6.77 -3.76
N ILE A 38 11.77 -7.81 -4.59
CA ILE A 38 13.12 -8.24 -5.02
C ILE A 38 13.84 -7.10 -5.74
N TRP A 39 13.14 -6.39 -6.64
CA TRP A 39 13.68 -5.24 -7.35
C TRP A 39 14.10 -4.10 -6.38
N VAL A 40 13.25 -3.78 -5.41
CA VAL A 40 13.53 -2.73 -4.42
C VAL A 40 14.69 -3.12 -3.49
N SER A 41 14.77 -4.38 -3.07
CA SER A 41 15.90 -4.89 -2.29
C SER A 41 17.23 -4.77 -3.05
N PHE A 42 17.23 -5.04 -4.36
CA PHE A 42 18.41 -4.83 -5.19
C PHE A 42 18.80 -3.36 -5.28
N LEU A 43 17.82 -2.47 -5.48
CA LEU A 43 18.05 -1.02 -5.45
C LEU A 43 18.61 -0.55 -4.11
N GLN A 44 18.12 -1.10 -2.99
CA GLN A 44 18.61 -0.78 -1.65
C GLN A 44 20.08 -1.20 -1.47
N MET A 45 20.46 -2.38 -1.96
CA MET A 45 21.85 -2.85 -1.92
C MET A 45 22.77 -1.95 -2.74
N VAL A 46 22.37 -1.58 -3.97
CA VAL A 46 23.13 -0.65 -4.82
C VAL A 46 23.22 0.73 -4.16
N GLN A 47 22.13 1.19 -3.55
CA GLN A 47 22.09 2.46 -2.86
C GLN A 47 23.00 2.51 -1.64
N TRP A 48 23.10 1.41 -0.88
CA TRP A 48 24.02 1.29 0.23
C TRP A 48 25.48 1.49 -0.23
N TRP A 49 25.89 0.81 -1.31
CA TRP A 49 27.20 1.02 -1.92
C TRP A 49 27.39 2.47 -2.39
N HIS A 50 26.39 3.05 -3.06
CA HIS A 50 26.47 4.43 -3.54
C HIS A 50 26.68 5.43 -2.40
N ILE A 51 26.03 5.25 -1.24
CA ILE A 51 26.19 6.13 -0.08
C ILE A 51 27.59 6.05 0.49
N LEU A 52 28.19 4.85 0.54
CA LEU A 52 29.57 4.67 1.03
C LEU A 52 30.61 5.39 0.17
N PHE A 53 30.45 5.37 -1.15
CA PHE A 53 31.42 5.99 -2.07
C PHE A 53 31.15 7.49 -2.31
N VAL A 54 29.89 7.90 -2.44
CA VAL A 54 29.52 9.26 -2.90
C VAL A 54 29.05 10.14 -1.74
N GLY A 55 28.65 9.56 -0.60
CA GLY A 55 28.08 10.30 0.53
C GLY A 55 26.75 10.99 0.23
N ARG A 56 26.16 10.76 -0.96
CA ARG A 56 24.88 11.34 -1.39
C ARG A 56 23.86 10.25 -1.67
N PHE A 57 22.63 10.52 -1.25
CA PHE A 57 21.49 9.65 -1.48
C PHE A 57 20.98 9.79 -2.92
N TRP A 58 20.84 8.68 -3.65
CA TRP A 58 20.35 8.72 -5.02
C TRP A 58 18.83 8.98 -5.04
N GLY A 59 18.44 10.19 -5.46
CA GLY A 59 17.04 10.63 -5.40
C GLY A 59 16.05 9.77 -6.22
N TRP A 60 16.51 9.12 -7.29
CA TRP A 60 15.67 8.22 -8.08
C TRP A 60 15.35 6.93 -7.31
N ALA A 61 16.37 6.30 -6.70
CA ALA A 61 16.20 5.08 -5.91
C ALA A 61 15.33 5.31 -4.66
N TRP A 62 15.42 6.52 -4.06
CA TRP A 62 14.53 6.94 -2.98
C TRP A 62 13.06 6.96 -3.39
N ARG A 63 12.74 7.58 -4.53
CA ARG A 63 11.35 7.70 -5.01
C ARG A 63 10.74 6.32 -5.28
N GLN A 64 11.51 5.41 -5.88
CA GLN A 64 11.06 4.03 -6.12
C GLN A 64 10.74 3.30 -4.81
N GLN A 65 11.61 3.41 -3.80
CA GLN A 65 11.37 2.85 -2.47
C GLN A 65 10.12 3.46 -1.81
N ALA A 66 9.98 4.79 -1.83
CA ALA A 66 8.83 5.48 -1.24
C ALA A 66 7.50 5.05 -1.89
N HIS A 67 7.47 4.88 -3.22
CA HIS A 67 6.30 4.38 -3.93
C HIS A 67 5.97 2.94 -3.54
N PHE A 68 6.98 2.07 -3.48
CA PHE A 68 6.82 0.68 -3.05
C PHE A 68 6.27 0.59 -1.62
N PHE A 69 6.86 1.28 -0.67
CA PHE A 69 6.40 1.27 0.73
C PHE A 69 4.97 1.80 0.86
N SER A 70 4.64 2.91 0.19
CA SER A 70 3.27 3.45 0.19
C SER A 70 2.25 2.45 -0.35
N TYR A 71 2.60 1.73 -1.41
CA TYR A 71 1.75 0.70 -1.99
C TYR A 71 1.59 -0.52 -1.07
N VAL A 72 2.69 -1.03 -0.50
CA VAL A 72 2.69 -2.16 0.44
C VAL A 72 1.89 -1.83 1.70
N THR A 73 2.02 -0.62 2.25
CA THR A 73 1.25 -0.18 3.42
C THR A 73 -0.25 -0.13 3.12
N ARG A 74 -0.65 0.39 1.94
CA ARG A 74 -2.06 0.39 1.52
C ARG A 74 -2.62 -1.02 1.36
N ILE A 75 -1.83 -1.95 0.85
CA ILE A 75 -2.23 -3.35 0.72
C ILE A 75 -2.35 -4.03 2.09
N ASN A 76 -1.42 -3.79 3.00
CA ASN A 76 -1.52 -4.29 4.36
C ASN A 76 -2.77 -3.76 5.07
N ALA A 77 -3.05 -2.46 4.96
CA ALA A 77 -4.28 -1.88 5.51
C ALA A 77 -5.55 -2.53 4.93
N TRP A 78 -5.56 -2.81 3.62
CA TRP A 78 -6.64 -3.56 2.98
C TRP A 78 -6.71 -5.01 3.49
N MET A 79 -5.59 -5.73 3.54
CA MET A 79 -5.53 -7.12 4.02
C MET A 79 -6.00 -7.26 5.47
N SER A 80 -5.65 -6.30 6.33
CA SER A 80 -6.05 -6.27 7.75
C SER A 80 -7.50 -5.81 7.97
N LEU A 81 -8.29 -5.61 6.91
CA LEU A 81 -9.67 -5.09 6.96
C LEU A 81 -9.79 -3.69 7.61
N LEU A 82 -8.70 -2.91 7.69
CA LEU A 82 -8.78 -1.51 8.14
C LEU A 82 -9.46 -0.62 7.09
N THR A 83 -9.54 -1.09 5.84
CA THR A 83 -10.16 -0.34 4.74
C THR A 83 -10.90 -1.30 3.80
N ASP A 84 -12.18 -1.03 3.56
CA ASP A 84 -13.00 -1.79 2.61
C ASP A 84 -12.77 -1.37 1.15
N ARG A 85 -12.23 -0.17 0.92
CA ARG A 85 -11.85 0.30 -0.42
C ARG A 85 -10.57 -0.38 -0.91
N ARG A 86 -10.65 -0.98 -2.10
CA ARG A 86 -9.49 -1.55 -2.81
C ARG A 86 -8.51 -0.41 -3.17
N PRO A 87 -7.22 -0.47 -2.75
CA PRO A 87 -6.26 0.56 -3.12
C PRO A 87 -5.95 0.47 -4.63
N PHE A 88 -6.02 1.62 -5.32
CA PHE A 88 -5.61 1.74 -6.72
C PHE A 88 -4.09 1.90 -6.79
N LEU A 89 -3.46 1.21 -7.75
CA LEU A 89 -2.01 1.21 -8.02
C LEU A 89 -1.41 2.60 -8.32
N PHE A 90 -2.24 3.60 -8.67
CA PHE A 90 -1.78 4.92 -9.17
C PHE A 90 -2.52 6.13 -8.60
N LYS A 91 -3.29 6.01 -7.52
CA LYS A 91 -4.01 7.17 -6.96
C LYS A 91 -3.17 7.89 -5.91
N ASP A 92 -2.47 8.94 -6.37
CA ASP A 92 -1.91 10.00 -5.53
C ASP A 92 -3.06 10.80 -4.91
N GLY A 93 -3.12 10.84 -3.58
CA GLY A 93 -4.18 11.57 -2.89
C GLY A 93 -5.46 10.76 -2.69
N ASP A 94 -5.67 10.35 -1.44
CA ASP A 94 -7.00 10.10 -0.93
C ASP A 94 -7.74 11.44 -0.86
N SER A 95 -8.33 11.86 -1.97
CA SER A 95 -9.44 12.81 -1.94
C SER A 95 -10.60 12.07 -1.27
N GLY A 96 -10.90 12.49 -0.04
CA GLY A 96 -12.12 12.16 0.68
C GLY A 96 -13.39 12.36 -0.17
N PRO A 97 -14.55 11.93 0.34
CA PRO A 97 -15.65 11.40 -0.44
C PRO A 97 -16.16 12.37 -1.51
N THR A 98 -15.96 12.04 -2.79
CA THR A 98 -16.82 12.55 -3.86
C THR A 98 -18.00 11.60 -4.01
N LYS A 99 -19.13 12.09 -3.47
CA LYS A 99 -20.55 11.73 -3.68
C LYS A 99 -20.85 10.45 -4.46
#